data_AF-X1PBQ0-F1
#
_entry.id   AF-X1PBQ0-F1
#
_cell.length_a   1.000
_cell.length_b   1.000
_cell.length_c   1.000
_cell.angle_alpha   90.00
_cell.angle_beta   90.00
_cell.angle_gamma   90.00
#
_symmetry.space_group_name_H-M   'P 1'
#
loop_
_entity.id
_entity.type
_entity.pdbx_description
1 polymer ?
#
loop_
_entity_poly.entity_id
_entity_poly.type
_entity_poly.pdbx_seq_one_letter_code
_entity_poly.pdbx_strand_id
1 'polypeptide(L)' 'GNGIKVLEAIKKNLQSPKVIIFTNYPYPQYRKRYMDAGADFFFDKSTEFEKLVDTVKYLVHNCS' A
#
# COMPACT_ATOMS: atom_id res chain seq x y z
N GLY A 1 1.85 1.32 -16.20
CA GLY A 1 0.57 1.85 -15.66
C GLY A 1 0.86 2.79 -14.50
N ASN A 2 0.06 3.85 -14.32
CA ASN A 2 0.33 4.84 -13.29
C ASN A 2 -0.36 4.44 -11.97
N GLY A 3 0.31 3.61 -11.15
CA GLY A 3 -0.25 3.04 -9.92
C GLY A 3 -0.85 4.08 -8.97
N ILE A 4 -0.31 5.31 -8.95
CA ILE A 4 -0.85 6.39 -8.12
C ILE A 4 -2.26 6.81 -8.54
N LYS A 5 -2.56 6.86 -9.86
CA LYS A 5 -3.90 7.24 -10.34
C LYS A 5 -4.94 6.19 -9.97
N VAL A 6 -4.53 4.92 -9.93
CA VAL A 6 -5.39 3.82 -9.47
C VAL A 6 -5.66 3.96 -7.98
N LEU A 7 -4.64 4.22 -7.17
CA LEU A 7 -4.80 4.48 -5.73
C LEU A 7 -5.75 5.67 -5.48
N GLU A 8 -5.49 6.81 -6.12
CA GLU A 8 -6.33 8.01 -6.01
C GLU A 8 -7.79 7.73 -6.39
N ALA A 9 -8.03 6.93 -7.43
CA ALA A 9 -9.38 6.54 -7.82
C ALA A 9 -10.06 5.63 -6.79
N ILE A 10 -9.32 4.65 -6.24
CA ILE A 10 -9.84 3.74 -5.21
C ILE A 10 -10.20 4.51 -3.94
N LYS A 11 -9.33 5.42 -3.49
CA LYS A 11 -9.43 6.14 -2.22
C LYS A 11 -10.43 7.30 -2.24
N LYS A 12 -11.07 7.60 -3.37
CA LYS A 12 -12.24 8.49 -3.43
C LYS A 12 -13.48 7.93 -2.71
N ASN A 13 -13.55 6.61 -2.52
CA ASN A 13 -14.67 5.97 -1.82
C ASN A 13 -14.43 5.88 -0.32
N LEU A 14 -15.43 6.25 0.49
CA LEU A 14 -15.36 6.17 1.96
C LEU A 14 -15.13 4.74 2.47
N GLN A 15 -15.66 3.74 1.77
CA GLN A 15 -15.46 2.31 2.06
C GLN A 15 -14.49 1.68 1.05
N SER A 16 -13.36 2.37 0.81
CA SER A 16 -12.29 1.84 -0.03
C SER A 16 -11.57 0.67 0.65
N PRO A 17 -11.09 -0.34 -0.12
CA PRO A 17 -10.30 -1.42 0.44
C PRO A 17 -8.98 -0.92 1.04
N LYS A 18 -8.36 -1.77 1.85
CA LYS A 18 -6.95 -1.62 2.24
C LYS A 18 -6.05 -1.75 1.01
N VAL A 19 -5.16 -0.78 0.80
CA VAL A 19 -4.24 -0.77 -0.34
C VAL A 19 -2.80 -0.81 0.16
N ILE A 20 -2.06 -1.81 -0.33
CA ILE A 20 -0.63 -1.99 -0.06
C ILE A 20 0.15 -1.71 -1.34
N ILE A 21 1.14 -0.82 -1.26
CA ILE A 21 2.09 -0.58 -2.34
C ILE A 21 3.30 -1.48 -2.15
N PHE A 22 3.60 -2.30 -3.15
CA PHE A 22 4.73 -3.22 -3.12
C PHE A 22 5.59 -3.01 -4.37
N THR A 23 6.79 -2.46 -4.21
CA THR A 23 7.56 -1.90 -5.34
C THR A 23 9.06 -2.18 -5.24
N ASN A 24 9.72 -2.30 -6.40
CA ASN A 24 11.19 -2.33 -6.49
C ASN A 24 11.83 -0.92 -6.43
N TYR A 25 11.01 0.14 -6.31
CA TYR A 25 11.47 1.53 -6.28
C TYR A 25 11.05 2.21 -4.97
N PRO A 26 11.65 1.83 -3.82
CA PRO A 26 11.21 2.27 -2.50
C PRO A 26 11.73 3.67 -2.11
N TYR A 27 11.94 4.56 -3.08
CA TYR A 27 12.55 5.86 -2.82
C TYR A 27 11.63 6.74 -1.93
N PRO A 28 12.19 7.56 -1.02
CA PRO A 28 11.41 8.34 -0.07
C PRO A 28 10.33 9.22 -0.71
N GLN A 29 10.61 9.81 -1.86
CA GLN A 29 9.64 10.63 -2.61
C GLN A 29 8.45 9.82 -3.12
N TYR A 30 8.65 8.55 -3.51
CA TYR A 30 7.55 7.68 -3.91
C TYR A 30 6.78 7.22 -2.69
N ARG A 31 7.45 6.79 -1.62
CA ARG A 31 6.77 6.45 -0.36
C ARG A 31 5.88 7.61 0.09
N LYS A 32 6.43 8.82 0.21
CA LYS A 32 5.66 10.02 0.58
C LYS A 32 4.45 10.23 -0.34
N ARG A 33 4.65 10.22 -1.66
CA ARG A 33 3.56 10.42 -2.62
C ARG A 33 2.42 9.40 -2.48
N TYR A 34 2.75 8.11 -2.33
CA TYR A 34 1.74 7.06 -2.20
C TYR A 34 1.03 7.09 -0.84
N MET A 35 1.76 7.41 0.24
CA MET A 35 1.16 7.57 1.57
C MET A 35 0.24 8.81 1.62
N ASP A 36 0.67 9.94 1.06
CA ASP A 36 -0.14 11.18 0.96
C ASP A 36 -1.41 10.96 0.12
N ALA A 37 -1.38 10.04 -0.85
CA ALA A 37 -2.54 9.64 -1.66
C ALA A 37 -3.45 8.60 -0.98
N GLY A 38 -3.16 8.21 0.26
CA GLY A 38 -4.02 7.36 1.09
C GLY A 38 -3.72 5.86 1.02
N ALA A 39 -2.53 5.43 0.58
CA ALA A 39 -2.11 4.05 0.76
C ALA A 39 -2.05 3.69 2.25
N ASP A 40 -2.46 2.48 2.61
CA ASP A 40 -2.44 2.01 4.00
C ASP A 40 -1.03 1.50 4.37
N PHE A 41 -0.32 0.90 3.40
CA PHE A 41 1.03 0.36 3.60
C PHE A 41 1.91 0.55 2.35
N PHE A 42 3.23 0.59 2.56
CA PHE A 42 4.23 0.69 1.51
C PHE A 42 5.46 -0.15 1.86
N PHE A 43 5.83 -1.07 0.98
CA PHE A 43 6.91 -2.04 1.16
C PHE A 43 7.86 -2.09 -0.04
N ASP A 44 9.15 -2.24 0.26
CA ASP A 44 10.18 -2.60 -0.71
C ASP A 44 10.09 -4.08 -1.08
N LYS A 45 9.97 -4.36 -2.38
CA LYS A 45 9.87 -5.71 -2.93
C LYS A 45 11.17 -6.52 -2.84
N SER A 46 12.31 -5.85 -2.75
CA SER A 46 13.59 -6.55 -2.63
C SER A 46 13.92 -6.96 -1.20
N THR A 47 13.37 -6.28 -0.18
CA THR A 47 13.82 -6.44 1.22
C THR A 47 12.69 -6.66 2.23
N GLU A 48 11.43 -6.41 1.89
CA GLU A 48 10.32 -6.37 2.86
C GLU A 48 9.18 -7.36 2.54
N PHE A 49 9.46 -8.43 1.79
CA PHE A 49 8.45 -9.45 1.48
C PHE A 49 7.87 -10.14 2.73
N GLU A 50 8.71 -10.45 3.73
CA GLU A 50 8.23 -11.07 4.97
C GLU A 50 7.30 -10.14 5.75
N LYS A 51 7.63 -8.84 5.83
CA LYS A 51 6.78 -7.82 6.47
C LYS A 51 5.42 -7.69 5.77
N LEU A 52 5.40 -7.78 4.44
CA LEU A 52 4.17 -7.81 3.66
C LEU A 52 3.29 -9.00 4.06
N VAL A 53 3.86 -10.20 4.13
CA VAL A 53 3.15 -11.43 4.51
C VAL A 53 2.55 -11.30 5.91
N ASP A 54 3.32 -10.81 6.87
CA ASP A 54 2.85 -10.63 8.25
C ASP A 54 1.74 -9.58 8.35
N THR A 55 1.85 -8.50 7.57
CA THR A 55 0.80 -7.47 7.47
C THR A 55 -0.50 -8.06 6.92
N VAL A 56 -0.42 -8.89 5.87
CA VAL A 56 -1.61 -9.54 5.30
C VAL A 56 -2.25 -10.50 6.30
N LYS A 57 -1.46 -11.32 7.00
CA LYS A 57 -1.97 -12.20 8.07
C LYS A 57 -2.67 -11.41 9.17
N TYR A 58 -2.06 -10.30 9.61
CA TYR A 58 -2.66 -9.41 10.59
C TYR A 58 -4.02 -8.87 10.10
N LEU A 59 -4.09 -8.37 8.86
CA LEU A 59 -5.33 -7.83 8.31
C LEU A 59 -6.43 -8.87 8.22
N VAL A 60 -6.13 -10.11 7.80
CA VAL A 60 -7.11 -11.20 7.73
C VAL A 60 -7.69 -11.53 9.10
N HIS A 61 -6.89 -11.51 10.17
CA HIS A 61 -7.36 -11.81 11.52
C HIS A 61 -8.09 -10.66 12.21
N ASN A 62 -7.94 -9.42 11.71
CA ASN A 62 -8.50 -8.21 12.33
C ASN A 62 -9.57 -7.51 11.47
N CYS A 63 -9.99 -8.11 10.36
CA CYS A 63 -11.17 -7.67 9.63
C CYS A 63 -12.42 -7.96 10.48
N SER A 64 -12.97 -6.92 11.10
CA SER A 64 -14.28 -6.91 11.75
C SER A 64 -15.36 -6.51 10.76
#